data_AF-A0A0N7L4A9-F1
#
_entry.id   AF-A0A0N7L4A9-F1
#
_cell.length_a   1.000
_cell.length_b   1.000
_cell.length_c   1.000
_cell.angle_alpha   90.00
_cell.angle_beta   90.00
_cell.angle_gamma   90.00
#
_symmetry.space_group_name_H-M   'P 1'
#
loop_
_entity.id
_entity.type
_entity.pdbx_description
1 polymer ?
#
loop_
_entity_poly.entity_id
_entity_poly.type
_entity_poly.pdbx_seq_one_letter_code
_entity_poly.pdbx_strand_id
1 'polypeptide(L)'
;MTDVEDSAVNDFLLILEEHRKNCERLGKYVEAEVAKKRLEELKVHEENRRKEAMRSRQIAERLGVEEAHTLEFQQFNVIWDQTMEAYERNVETLIVKMNEKQKTELLEFQKKLLEKSHKPKFSKDLLNLRRIEEHLARQKDYGEAHKIRLKSEALEAWELERWRHLKQQEMFQREATYKQRQKQDLDALQKRIQSGREEQKKQRQIDLERLLQRYQNIKAELQQQQNLERIRHEKSAQRPLLRSIQRGSGRYFSSTIVPETEAKGPPFARYFWYTTGIMLGIPSVIGGVFIYNLQTDDEFYYHFNNRYPDLISLINRYVPLNESLLELAKREDIGPIGSTEELMNETTQVVAKLQSGQEVRIQVLGSASQKEIETLASKESSQPNDPVVSIIFDEGENKEKRMMVPTTQEAWPPAPRITWGSAASLQKTKKPIDSVKELRLQIEEIRSQQAAIEESKFAGRDIDEADEEIAVLEQRKIALKEQLPPKRFLWIF
;
A
#
# COMPACT_ATOMS: atom_id res chain seq x y z
N MET A 1 -42.34 14.39 -22.44
CA MET A 1 -43.20 15.49 -21.94
C MET A 1 -42.57 16.86 -22.19
N THR A 2 -41.27 17.04 -21.94
CA THR A 2 -40.52 18.29 -22.22
C THR A 2 -40.63 18.78 -23.66
N ASP A 3 -40.53 17.89 -24.65
CA ASP A 3 -40.51 18.28 -26.07
C ASP A 3 -41.84 18.87 -26.57
N VAL A 4 -42.96 18.45 -25.98
CA VAL A 4 -44.31 18.95 -26.34
C VAL A 4 -44.51 20.36 -25.78
N GLU A 5 -44.01 20.61 -24.56
CA GLU A 5 -44.04 21.93 -23.94
C GLU A 5 -43.05 22.89 -24.60
N ASP A 6 -41.87 22.41 -25.02
CA ASP A 6 -40.92 23.18 -25.83
C ASP A 6 -41.51 23.57 -27.20
N SER A 7 -42.28 22.69 -27.85
CA SER A 7 -42.96 23.01 -29.11
C SER A 7 -44.03 24.08 -28.92
N ALA A 8 -44.89 23.93 -27.91
CA ALA A 8 -45.96 24.88 -27.64
C ALA A 8 -45.41 26.28 -27.28
N VAL A 9 -44.35 26.35 -26.47
CA VAL A 9 -43.68 27.62 -26.12
C VAL A 9 -43.07 28.30 -27.34
N ASN A 10 -42.45 27.54 -28.26
CA ASN A 10 -41.94 28.06 -29.52
C ASN A 10 -43.07 28.60 -30.42
N ASP A 11 -44.20 27.90 -30.52
CA ASP A 11 -45.35 28.35 -31.29
C ASP A 11 -45.93 29.65 -30.72
N PHE A 12 -46.02 29.79 -29.39
CA PHE A 12 -46.42 31.04 -28.73
C PHE A 12 -45.43 32.19 -28.98
N LEU A 13 -44.13 31.93 -28.98
CA LEU A 13 -43.11 32.93 -29.31
C LEU A 13 -43.24 33.43 -30.74
N LEU A 14 -43.53 32.54 -31.70
CA LEU A 14 -43.77 32.89 -33.11
C LEU A 14 -45.01 33.76 -33.28
N ILE A 15 -46.13 33.39 -32.61
CA ILE A 15 -47.38 34.14 -32.65
C ILE A 15 -47.18 35.56 -32.07
N LEU A 16 -46.47 35.69 -30.95
CA LEU A 16 -46.17 36.99 -30.34
C LEU A 16 -45.24 37.85 -31.22
N GLU A 17 -44.29 37.23 -31.93
CA GLU A 17 -43.41 37.93 -32.85
C GLU A 17 -44.16 38.44 -34.10
N GLU A 18 -45.12 37.66 -34.60
CA GLU A 18 -46.01 38.07 -35.69
C GLU A 18 -46.97 39.17 -35.24
N HIS A 19 -47.53 39.09 -34.03
CA HIS A 19 -48.35 40.15 -33.44
C HIS A 19 -47.57 41.46 -33.30
N ARG A 20 -46.31 41.40 -32.84
CA ARG A 20 -45.41 42.57 -32.77
C ARG A 20 -45.21 43.22 -34.14
N LYS A 21 -44.90 42.43 -35.18
CA LYS A 21 -44.72 42.92 -36.56
C LYS A 21 -46.01 43.53 -37.12
N ASN A 22 -47.17 42.96 -36.77
CA ASN A 22 -48.46 43.50 -37.17
C ASN A 22 -48.77 44.84 -36.48
N CYS A 23 -48.47 44.99 -35.18
CA CYS A 23 -48.60 46.27 -34.46
C CYS A 23 -47.65 47.36 -35.00
N GLU A 24 -46.42 46.98 -35.38
CA GLU A 24 -45.45 47.90 -36.03
C GLU A 24 -45.97 48.42 -37.37
N ARG A 25 -46.54 47.53 -38.20
CA ARG A 25 -47.12 47.89 -39.50
C ARG A 25 -48.35 48.79 -39.38
N LEU A 26 -49.11 48.67 -38.30
CA LEU A 26 -50.30 49.48 -38.01
C LEU A 26 -50.00 50.79 -37.27
N GLY A 27 -48.72 51.08 -36.96
CA GLY A 27 -48.31 52.30 -36.25
C GLY A 27 -48.63 52.32 -34.74
N LYS A 28 -49.00 51.16 -34.17
CA LYS A 28 -49.35 51.02 -32.76
C LYS A 28 -48.14 50.64 -31.91
N TYR A 29 -47.25 51.61 -31.70
CA TYR A 29 -45.94 51.37 -31.05
C TYR A 29 -46.03 50.94 -29.58
N VAL A 30 -47.02 51.42 -28.83
CA VAL A 30 -47.19 51.04 -27.41
C VAL A 30 -47.53 49.55 -27.28
N GLU A 31 -48.42 49.03 -28.13
CA GLU A 31 -48.76 47.60 -28.16
C GLU A 31 -47.57 46.74 -28.63
N ALA A 32 -46.78 47.23 -29.59
CA ALA A 32 -45.55 46.58 -30.05
C ALA A 32 -44.46 46.53 -28.95
N GLU A 33 -44.35 47.57 -28.12
CA GLU A 33 -43.42 47.61 -26.98
C GLU A 33 -43.83 46.61 -25.89
N VAL A 34 -45.13 46.50 -25.59
CA VAL A 34 -45.67 45.50 -24.64
C VAL A 34 -45.43 44.08 -25.16
N ALA A 35 -45.69 43.82 -26.45
CA ALA A 35 -45.41 42.52 -27.07
C ALA A 35 -43.91 42.19 -27.05
N LYS A 36 -43.04 43.19 -27.28
CA LYS A 36 -41.58 43.04 -27.20
C LYS A 36 -41.13 42.66 -25.78
N LYS A 37 -41.59 43.38 -24.75
CA LYS A 37 -41.26 43.07 -23.35
C LYS A 37 -41.68 41.64 -22.98
N ARG A 38 -42.90 41.24 -23.37
CA ARG A 38 -43.39 39.89 -23.09
C ARG A 38 -42.59 38.80 -23.79
N LEU A 39 -42.13 39.07 -25.02
CA LEU A 39 -41.30 38.17 -25.80
C LEU A 39 -39.92 38.01 -25.16
N GLU A 40 -39.32 39.10 -24.66
CA GLU A 40 -38.06 39.07 -23.91
C GLU A 40 -38.20 38.30 -22.59
N GLU A 41 -39.27 38.52 -21.82
CA GLU A 41 -39.56 37.76 -20.60
C GLU A 41 -39.70 36.25 -20.86
N LEU A 42 -40.47 35.86 -21.87
CA LEU A 42 -40.69 34.46 -22.21
C LEU A 42 -39.40 33.79 -22.71
N LYS A 43 -38.58 34.48 -23.49
CA LYS A 43 -37.25 34.00 -23.90
C LYS A 43 -36.34 33.76 -22.69
N VAL A 44 -36.29 34.71 -21.75
CA VAL A 44 -35.49 34.56 -20.53
C VAL A 44 -35.98 33.39 -19.67
N HIS A 45 -37.30 33.21 -19.53
CA HIS A 45 -37.88 32.09 -18.80
C HIS A 45 -37.59 30.74 -19.47
N GLU A 46 -37.70 30.65 -20.79
CA GLU A 46 -37.40 29.43 -21.53
C GLU A 46 -35.90 29.06 -21.44
N GLU A 47 -35.02 30.04 -21.59
CA GLU A 47 -33.58 29.85 -21.41
C GLU A 47 -33.24 29.38 -19.99
N ASN A 48 -33.87 29.96 -18.97
CA ASN A 48 -33.66 29.56 -17.58
C ASN A 48 -34.15 28.12 -17.34
N ARG A 49 -35.33 27.75 -17.85
CA ARG A 49 -35.84 26.38 -17.79
C ARG A 49 -34.88 25.38 -18.45
N ARG A 50 -34.37 25.70 -19.64
CA ARG A 50 -33.40 24.84 -20.35
C ARG A 50 -32.08 24.71 -19.58
N LYS A 51 -31.56 25.81 -19.01
CA LYS A 51 -30.36 25.80 -18.16
C LYS A 51 -30.58 24.99 -16.89
N GLU A 52 -31.76 25.04 -16.27
CA GLU A 52 -32.11 24.24 -15.10
C GLU A 52 -32.24 22.75 -15.42
N ALA A 53 -32.92 22.39 -16.51
CA ALA A 53 -33.04 21.01 -16.97
C ALA A 53 -31.68 20.39 -17.32
N MET A 54 -30.78 21.17 -17.95
CA MET A 54 -29.40 20.76 -18.19
C MET A 54 -28.67 20.53 -16.86
N ARG A 55 -28.73 21.49 -15.93
CA ARG A 55 -28.09 21.36 -14.60
C ARG A 55 -28.60 20.14 -13.83
N SER A 56 -29.91 19.90 -13.80
CA SER A 56 -30.48 18.73 -13.10
C SER A 56 -30.01 17.42 -13.72
N ARG A 57 -29.92 17.34 -15.05
CA ARG A 57 -29.39 16.17 -15.73
C ARG A 57 -27.91 15.93 -15.40
N GLN A 58 -27.09 16.98 -15.43
CA GLN A 58 -25.67 16.88 -15.10
C GLN A 58 -25.43 16.44 -13.65
N ILE A 59 -26.27 16.91 -12.72
CA ILE A 59 -26.25 16.47 -11.32
C ILE A 59 -26.63 14.99 -11.22
N ALA A 60 -27.70 14.56 -11.88
CA ALA A 60 -28.13 13.16 -11.87
C ALA A 60 -27.07 12.21 -12.45
N GLU A 61 -26.45 12.58 -13.57
CA GLU A 61 -25.34 11.81 -14.17
C GLU A 61 -24.14 11.72 -13.21
N ARG A 62 -23.78 12.82 -12.56
CA ARG A 62 -22.69 12.84 -11.58
C ARG A 62 -22.99 11.96 -10.36
N LEU A 63 -24.20 12.06 -9.81
CA LEU A 63 -24.64 11.20 -8.70
C LEU A 63 -24.61 9.72 -9.10
N GLY A 64 -25.06 9.39 -10.31
CA GLY A 64 -25.01 8.01 -10.81
C GLY A 64 -23.58 7.45 -10.92
N VAL A 65 -22.60 8.27 -11.35
CA VAL A 65 -21.18 7.86 -11.37
C VAL A 65 -20.63 7.70 -9.96
N GLU A 66 -20.97 8.60 -9.04
CA GLU A 66 -20.55 8.52 -7.63
C GLU A 66 -21.12 7.27 -6.96
N GLU A 67 -22.41 6.97 -7.15
CA GLU A 67 -23.07 5.76 -6.67
C GLU A 67 -22.41 4.49 -7.22
N ALA A 68 -22.19 4.42 -8.54
CA ALA A 68 -21.52 3.28 -9.16
C ALA A 68 -20.12 3.05 -8.57
N HIS A 69 -19.33 4.11 -8.40
CA HIS A 69 -18.01 4.01 -7.77
C HIS A 69 -18.09 3.57 -6.31
N THR A 70 -19.06 4.05 -5.52
CA THR A 70 -19.21 3.60 -4.12
C THR A 70 -19.53 2.10 -4.04
N LEU A 71 -20.36 1.58 -4.95
CA LEU A 71 -20.66 0.15 -5.02
C LEU A 71 -19.43 -0.68 -5.45
N GLU A 72 -18.69 -0.23 -6.47
CA GLU A 72 -17.45 -0.89 -6.89
C GLU A 72 -16.41 -0.90 -5.77
N PHE A 73 -16.28 0.19 -5.02
CA PHE A 73 -15.38 0.28 -3.87
C PHE A 73 -15.78 -0.67 -2.74
N GLN A 74 -17.08 -0.78 -2.45
CA GLN A 74 -17.59 -1.76 -1.48
C GLN A 74 -17.31 -3.20 -1.94
N GLN A 75 -17.60 -3.53 -3.19
CA GLN A 75 -17.32 -4.84 -3.76
C GLN A 75 -15.81 -5.16 -3.72
N PHE A 76 -14.97 -4.17 -4.05
CA PHE A 76 -13.52 -4.29 -3.96
C PHE A 76 -13.08 -4.68 -2.54
N ASN A 77 -13.60 -4.00 -1.52
CA ASN A 77 -13.28 -4.32 -0.13
C ASN A 77 -13.73 -5.73 0.25
N VAL A 78 -14.97 -6.11 -0.08
CA VAL A 78 -15.49 -7.45 0.22
C VAL A 78 -14.63 -8.55 -0.44
N ILE A 79 -14.28 -8.39 -1.71
CA ILE A 79 -13.45 -9.36 -2.44
C ILE A 79 -12.06 -9.47 -1.81
N TRP A 80 -11.45 -8.33 -1.47
CA TRP A 80 -10.13 -8.34 -0.84
C TRP A 80 -10.16 -8.92 0.56
N ASP A 81 -11.18 -8.63 1.35
CA ASP A 81 -11.32 -9.19 2.70
C ASP A 81 -11.50 -10.72 2.63
N GLN A 82 -12.30 -11.22 1.69
CA GLN A 82 -12.40 -12.67 1.42
C GLN A 82 -11.07 -13.30 0.97
N THR A 83 -10.33 -12.61 0.10
CA THR A 83 -9.03 -13.08 -0.40
C THR A 83 -8.01 -13.16 0.74
N MET A 84 -7.97 -12.14 1.61
CA MET A 84 -7.09 -12.11 2.79
C MET A 84 -7.46 -13.21 3.78
N GLU A 85 -8.75 -13.39 4.03
CA GLU A 85 -9.24 -14.43 4.92
C GLU A 85 -8.93 -15.84 4.39
N ALA A 86 -9.08 -16.08 3.09
CA ALA A 86 -8.67 -17.33 2.45
C ALA A 86 -7.16 -17.58 2.58
N TYR A 87 -6.35 -16.53 2.44
CA TYR A 87 -4.90 -16.61 2.65
C TYR A 87 -4.56 -16.98 4.11
N GLU A 88 -5.19 -16.34 5.09
CA GLU A 88 -4.94 -16.64 6.51
C GLU A 88 -5.38 -18.07 6.87
N ARG A 89 -6.52 -18.55 6.37
CA ARG A 89 -6.92 -19.96 6.52
C ARG A 89 -5.87 -20.91 5.94
N ASN A 90 -5.35 -20.61 4.74
CA ASN A 90 -4.30 -21.42 4.11
C ASN A 90 -3.02 -21.41 4.97
N VAL A 91 -2.63 -20.26 5.52
CA VAL A 91 -1.50 -20.13 6.44
C VAL A 91 -1.69 -20.99 7.69
N GLU A 92 -2.86 -20.94 8.32
CA GLU A 92 -3.19 -21.76 9.49
C GLU A 92 -3.03 -23.25 9.19
N THR A 93 -3.61 -23.72 8.08
CA THR A 93 -3.48 -25.14 7.68
C THR A 93 -2.02 -25.54 7.42
N LEU A 94 -1.22 -24.62 6.88
CA LEU A 94 0.20 -24.87 6.61
C LEU A 94 1.01 -25.00 7.90
N ILE A 95 0.74 -24.14 8.89
CA ILE A 95 1.38 -24.19 10.22
C ILE A 95 1.00 -25.49 10.94
N VAL A 96 -0.28 -25.87 10.92
CA VAL A 96 -0.75 -27.12 11.54
C VAL A 96 -0.05 -28.33 10.91
N LYS A 97 -0.05 -28.43 9.58
CA LYS A 97 0.62 -29.52 8.85
C LYS A 97 2.13 -29.56 9.14
N MET A 98 2.79 -28.42 9.25
CA MET A 98 4.21 -28.34 9.59
C MET A 98 4.48 -28.87 11.01
N ASN A 99 3.67 -28.44 11.98
CA ASN A 99 3.79 -28.88 13.37
C ASN A 99 3.52 -30.38 13.51
N GLU A 100 2.52 -30.92 12.81
CA GLU A 100 2.24 -32.35 12.79
C GLU A 100 3.41 -33.14 12.23
N LYS A 101 3.97 -32.72 11.09
CA LYS A 101 5.17 -33.34 10.49
C LYS A 101 6.37 -33.29 11.44
N GLN A 102 6.63 -32.14 12.06
CA GLN A 102 7.73 -32.00 13.01
C GLN A 102 7.57 -32.92 14.23
N LYS A 103 6.34 -33.10 14.74
CA LYS A 103 6.04 -34.04 15.83
C LYS A 103 6.29 -35.49 15.41
N THR A 104 5.80 -35.90 14.23
CA THR A 104 6.00 -37.27 13.74
C THR A 104 7.48 -37.57 13.49
N GLU A 105 8.20 -36.62 12.87
CA GLU A 105 9.62 -36.79 12.59
C GLU A 105 10.47 -36.82 13.87
N LEU A 106 10.11 -36.04 14.90
CA LEU A 106 10.76 -36.10 16.21
C LEU A 106 10.60 -37.47 16.86
N LEU A 107 9.39 -38.04 16.82
CA LEU A 107 9.12 -39.37 17.37
C LEU A 107 9.89 -40.46 16.60
N GLU A 108 9.92 -40.38 15.28
CA GLU A 108 10.73 -41.30 14.47
C GLU A 108 12.23 -41.17 14.75
N PHE A 109 12.71 -39.94 14.94
CA PHE A 109 14.10 -39.67 15.28
C PHE A 109 14.48 -40.28 16.64
N GLN A 110 13.61 -40.11 17.65
CA GLN A 110 13.80 -40.73 18.96
C GLN A 110 13.79 -42.27 18.87
N LYS A 111 12.88 -42.87 18.09
CA LYS A 111 12.85 -44.32 17.85
C LYS A 111 14.13 -44.82 17.19
N LYS A 112 14.59 -44.16 16.11
CA LYS A 112 15.83 -44.49 15.40
C LYS A 112 17.07 -44.38 16.28
N LEU A 113 17.08 -43.44 17.23
CA LEU A 113 18.15 -43.30 18.20
C LEU A 113 18.15 -44.42 19.24
N LEU A 114 16.98 -44.84 19.72
CA LEU A 114 16.84 -45.96 20.65
C LEU A 114 17.26 -47.29 20.01
N GLU A 115 16.84 -47.54 18.75
CA GLU A 115 17.17 -48.76 18.02
C GLU A 115 18.68 -48.91 17.77
N LYS A 116 19.39 -47.81 17.54
CA LYS A 116 20.85 -47.79 17.34
C LYS A 116 21.66 -47.89 18.63
N SER A 117 21.03 -48.07 19.80
CA SER A 117 21.74 -48.23 21.08
C SER A 117 22.64 -49.47 21.07
N HIS A 118 23.96 -49.25 20.99
CA HIS A 118 24.97 -50.31 21.04
C HIS A 118 25.22 -50.75 22.49
N LYS A 119 25.51 -52.03 22.69
CA LYS A 119 25.84 -52.57 24.02
C LYS A 119 27.06 -51.86 24.64
N PRO A 120 27.08 -51.61 25.95
CA PRO A 120 28.22 -51.03 26.65
C PRO A 120 29.47 -51.92 26.46
N LYS A 121 30.62 -51.29 26.23
CA LYS A 121 31.92 -51.96 26.22
C LYS A 121 32.53 -51.82 27.61
N PHE A 122 32.71 -52.94 28.29
CA PHE A 122 33.31 -52.97 29.62
C PHE A 122 34.82 -52.74 29.58
N SER A 123 35.37 -52.19 30.65
CA SER A 123 36.81 -52.00 30.76
C SER A 123 37.56 -53.33 30.81
N LYS A 124 38.85 -53.27 30.43
CA LYS A 124 39.76 -54.41 30.52
C LYS A 124 39.89 -54.92 31.96
N ASP A 125 39.81 -54.02 32.94
CA ASP A 125 39.94 -54.32 34.36
C ASP A 125 38.74 -55.12 34.88
N LEU A 126 37.52 -54.75 34.49
CA LEU A 126 36.32 -55.54 34.77
C LEU A 126 36.40 -56.95 34.19
N LEU A 127 36.88 -57.06 32.95
CA LEU A 127 37.05 -58.36 32.29
C LEU A 127 38.13 -59.22 32.98
N ASN A 128 39.17 -58.58 33.52
CA ASN A 128 40.21 -59.27 34.29
C ASN A 128 39.67 -59.76 35.65
N LEU A 129 38.88 -58.94 36.35
CA LEU A 129 38.23 -59.33 37.61
C LEU A 129 37.31 -60.53 37.43
N ARG A 130 36.50 -60.57 36.36
CA ARG A 130 35.69 -61.76 36.01
C ARG A 130 36.53 -63.00 35.74
N ARG A 131 37.68 -62.85 35.08
CA ARG A 131 38.59 -63.97 34.78
C ARG A 131 39.24 -64.53 36.05
N ILE A 132 39.60 -63.65 36.99
CA ILE A 132 40.14 -64.02 38.31
C ILE A 132 39.06 -64.70 39.16
N GLU A 133 37.83 -64.16 39.16
CA GLU A 133 36.67 -64.76 39.83
C GLU A 133 36.43 -66.19 39.34
N GLU A 134 36.39 -66.39 38.02
CA GLU A 134 36.17 -67.70 37.42
C GLU A 134 37.30 -68.69 37.78
N HIS A 135 38.55 -68.21 37.83
CA HIS A 135 39.68 -69.04 38.23
C HIS A 135 39.62 -69.46 39.71
N LEU A 136 39.32 -68.52 40.62
CA LEU A 136 39.15 -68.80 42.05
C LEU A 136 37.96 -69.74 42.32
N ALA A 137 36.88 -69.59 41.56
CA ALA A 137 35.74 -70.50 41.60
C ALA A 137 36.11 -71.92 41.18
N ARG A 138 36.93 -72.07 40.12
CA ARG A 138 37.47 -73.38 39.69
C ARG A 138 38.42 -74.00 40.71
N GLN A 139 39.17 -73.17 41.44
CA GLN A 139 40.03 -73.59 42.56
C GLN A 139 39.25 -73.93 43.84
N LYS A 140 37.92 -73.75 43.85
CA LYS A 140 37.01 -73.94 45.00
C LYS A 140 37.25 -72.99 46.17
N ASP A 141 37.95 -71.88 45.93
CA ASP A 141 38.24 -70.88 46.95
C ASP A 141 37.13 -69.81 47.00
N TYR A 142 35.98 -70.21 47.54
CA TYR A 142 34.74 -69.42 47.46
C TYR A 142 34.81 -68.09 48.22
N GLY A 143 35.58 -68.02 49.32
CA GLY A 143 35.69 -66.81 50.14
C GLY A 143 36.35 -65.64 49.39
N GLU A 144 37.46 -65.91 48.70
CA GLU A 144 38.14 -64.91 47.88
C GLU A 144 37.39 -64.64 46.57
N ALA A 145 36.79 -65.67 45.95
CA ALA A 145 35.95 -65.49 44.77
C ALA A 145 34.79 -64.51 45.04
N HIS A 146 34.11 -64.63 46.19
CA HIS A 146 33.03 -63.72 46.58
C HIS A 146 33.50 -62.27 46.75
N LYS A 147 34.69 -62.05 47.32
CA LYS A 147 35.27 -60.70 47.46
C LYS A 147 35.59 -60.08 46.09
N ILE A 148 36.14 -60.86 45.16
CA ILE A 148 36.42 -60.39 43.79
C ILE A 148 35.11 -60.11 43.04
N ARG A 149 34.10 -60.94 43.22
CA ARG A 149 32.77 -60.74 42.65
C ARG A 149 32.14 -59.41 43.09
N LEU A 150 32.14 -59.10 44.38
CA LEU A 150 31.63 -57.81 44.88
C LEU A 150 32.36 -56.61 44.26
N LYS A 151 33.68 -56.70 44.11
CA LYS A 151 34.48 -55.64 43.46
C LYS A 151 34.13 -55.51 41.97
N SER A 152 33.94 -56.64 41.29
CA SER A 152 33.53 -56.71 39.88
C SER A 152 32.14 -56.10 39.67
N GLU A 153 31.16 -56.51 40.48
CA GLU A 153 29.78 -56.00 40.42
C GLU A 153 29.72 -54.49 40.72
N ALA A 154 30.49 -54.00 41.69
CA ALA A 154 30.58 -52.57 41.99
C ALA A 154 31.19 -51.77 40.82
N LEU A 155 32.27 -52.29 40.22
CA LEU A 155 32.88 -51.66 39.03
C LEU A 155 31.94 -51.71 37.83
N GLU A 156 31.21 -52.81 37.66
CA GLU A 156 30.21 -53.00 36.59
C GLU A 156 29.08 -51.98 36.70
N ALA A 157 28.52 -51.83 37.90
CA ALA A 157 27.46 -50.86 38.17
C ALA A 157 27.94 -49.44 37.85
N TRP A 158 29.14 -49.07 38.30
CA TRP A 158 29.71 -47.76 38.03
C TRP A 158 29.97 -47.50 36.53
N GLU A 159 30.54 -48.48 35.81
CA GLU A 159 30.77 -48.36 34.36
C GLU A 159 29.45 -48.26 33.58
N LEU A 160 28.43 -49.02 33.97
CA LEU A 160 27.10 -48.98 33.37
C LEU A 160 26.41 -47.65 33.62
N GLU A 161 26.44 -47.11 34.83
CA GLU A 161 25.87 -45.81 35.15
C GLU A 161 26.57 -44.68 34.39
N ARG A 162 27.90 -44.68 34.38
CA ARG A 162 28.68 -43.71 33.61
C ARG A 162 28.35 -43.79 32.13
N TRP A 163 28.27 -45.00 31.57
CA TRP A 163 27.91 -45.21 30.17
C TRP A 163 26.49 -44.73 29.87
N ARG A 164 25.51 -45.04 30.73
CA ARG A 164 24.12 -44.56 30.61
C ARG A 164 24.07 -43.04 30.61
N HIS A 165 24.76 -42.39 31.54
CA HIS A 165 24.78 -40.93 31.64
C HIS A 165 25.40 -40.28 30.39
N LEU A 166 26.55 -40.80 29.93
CA LEU A 166 27.25 -40.27 28.76
C LEU A 166 26.41 -40.47 27.48
N LYS A 167 25.74 -41.61 27.35
CA LYS A 167 24.79 -41.85 26.26
C LYS A 167 23.56 -40.96 26.35
N GLN A 168 23.01 -40.76 27.53
CA GLN A 168 21.88 -39.86 27.71
C GLN A 168 22.24 -38.41 27.33
N GLN A 169 23.44 -37.93 27.69
CA GLN A 169 23.94 -36.63 27.25
C GLN A 169 24.11 -36.54 25.73
N GLU A 170 24.71 -37.57 25.10
CA GLU A 170 24.85 -37.62 23.64
C GLU A 170 23.48 -37.58 22.94
N MET A 171 22.50 -38.31 23.48
CA MET A 171 21.11 -38.32 23.00
C MET A 171 20.46 -36.94 23.11
N PHE A 172 20.61 -36.28 24.27
CA PHE A 172 20.08 -34.92 24.48
C PHE A 172 20.72 -33.91 23.54
N GLN A 173 22.03 -33.96 23.31
CA GLN A 173 22.71 -33.06 22.38
C GLN A 173 22.21 -33.27 20.94
N ARG A 174 22.05 -34.52 20.50
CA ARG A 174 21.51 -34.84 19.18
C ARG A 174 20.07 -34.36 19.04
N GLU A 175 19.23 -34.60 20.03
CA GLU A 175 17.85 -34.11 20.05
C GLU A 175 17.77 -32.56 20.06
N ALA A 176 18.64 -31.89 20.81
CA ALA A 176 18.69 -30.43 20.85
C ALA A 176 19.07 -29.84 19.48
N THR A 177 20.08 -30.40 18.81
CA THR A 177 20.48 -29.95 17.46
C THR A 177 19.36 -30.18 16.44
N TYR A 178 18.62 -31.29 16.57
CA TYR A 178 17.48 -31.59 15.70
C TYR A 178 16.31 -30.63 15.93
N LYS A 179 15.93 -30.37 17.20
CA LYS A 179 14.92 -29.36 17.55
C LYS A 179 15.32 -27.95 17.10
N GLN A 180 16.60 -27.62 17.14
CA GLN A 180 17.10 -26.34 16.64
C GLN A 180 16.89 -26.22 15.12
N ARG A 181 17.11 -27.28 14.34
CA ARG A 181 16.79 -27.30 12.90
C ARG A 181 15.30 -27.11 12.65
N GLN A 182 14.45 -27.85 13.36
CA GLN A 182 12.99 -27.69 13.27
C GLN A 182 12.55 -26.25 13.60
N LYS A 183 13.17 -25.62 14.59
CA LYS A 183 12.92 -24.20 14.91
C LYS A 183 13.33 -23.27 13.76
N GLN A 184 14.50 -23.48 13.15
CA GLN A 184 14.94 -22.71 11.99
C GLN A 184 13.97 -22.85 10.80
N ASP A 185 13.43 -24.06 10.59
CA ASP A 185 12.43 -24.30 9.54
C ASP A 185 11.10 -23.57 9.82
N LEU A 186 10.67 -23.54 11.10
CA LEU A 186 9.49 -22.74 11.51
C LEU A 186 9.75 -21.24 11.33
N ASP A 187 10.91 -20.74 11.74
CA ASP A 187 11.26 -19.32 11.59
C ASP A 187 11.31 -18.92 10.10
N ALA A 188 11.85 -19.80 9.24
CA ALA A 188 11.84 -19.59 7.79
C ALA A 188 10.42 -19.58 7.21
N LEU A 189 9.55 -20.48 7.68
CA LEU A 189 8.15 -20.50 7.29
C LEU A 189 7.41 -19.22 7.71
N GLN A 190 7.61 -18.78 8.96
CA GLN A 190 7.04 -17.53 9.48
C GLN A 190 7.48 -16.31 8.68
N LYS A 191 8.76 -16.23 8.29
CA LYS A 191 9.26 -15.15 7.43
C LYS A 191 8.58 -15.15 6.06
N ARG A 192 8.37 -16.33 5.46
CA ARG A 192 7.64 -16.45 4.17
C ARG A 192 6.18 -16.05 4.29
N ILE A 193 5.52 -16.41 5.38
CA ILE A 193 4.15 -15.98 5.69
C ILE A 193 4.10 -14.46 5.83
N GLN A 194 5.05 -13.87 6.58
CA GLN A 194 5.10 -12.43 6.79
C GLN A 194 5.35 -11.67 5.48
N SER A 195 6.30 -12.13 4.66
CA SER A 195 6.52 -11.53 3.33
C SER A 195 5.28 -11.67 2.43
N GLY A 196 4.58 -12.80 2.50
CA GLY A 196 3.34 -13.02 1.75
C GLY A 196 2.21 -12.09 2.19
N ARG A 197 2.05 -11.85 3.50
CA ARG A 197 1.10 -10.85 4.03
C ARG A 197 1.42 -9.44 3.55
N GLU A 198 2.69 -9.07 3.55
CA GLU A 198 3.13 -7.77 3.06
C GLU A 198 2.92 -7.61 1.55
N GLU A 199 3.17 -8.66 0.78
CA GLU A 199 2.90 -8.67 -0.66
C GLU A 199 1.40 -8.51 -0.96
N GLN A 200 0.54 -9.24 -0.25
CA GLN A 200 -0.91 -9.12 -0.35
C GLN A 200 -1.40 -7.70 -0.04
N LYS A 201 -0.86 -7.07 1.01
CA LYS A 201 -1.16 -5.65 1.34
C LYS A 201 -0.74 -4.69 0.23
N LYS A 202 0.45 -4.89 -0.35
CA LYS A 202 0.95 -4.08 -1.47
C LYS A 202 0.09 -4.26 -2.71
N GLN A 203 -0.33 -5.49 -3.02
CA GLN A 203 -1.24 -5.75 -4.14
C GLN A 203 -2.59 -5.06 -3.94
N ARG A 204 -3.18 -5.11 -2.74
CA ARG A 204 -4.40 -4.36 -2.40
C ARG A 204 -4.23 -2.85 -2.61
N GLN A 205 -3.10 -2.28 -2.20
CA GLN A 205 -2.82 -0.86 -2.41
C GLN A 205 -2.74 -0.49 -3.89
N ILE A 206 -2.00 -1.27 -4.69
CA ILE A 206 -1.87 -1.04 -6.13
C ILE A 206 -3.24 -1.14 -6.84
N ASP A 207 -4.04 -2.14 -6.50
CA ASP A 207 -5.35 -2.31 -7.13
C ASP A 207 -6.37 -1.26 -6.66
N LEU A 208 -6.25 -0.77 -5.41
CA LEU A 208 -7.00 0.38 -4.93
C LEU A 208 -6.64 1.66 -5.68
N GLU A 209 -5.34 1.93 -5.87
CA GLU A 209 -4.88 3.09 -6.65
C GLU A 209 -5.42 3.04 -8.09
N ARG A 210 -5.39 1.86 -8.72
CA ARG A 210 -5.99 1.65 -10.05
C ARG A 210 -7.50 1.89 -10.07
N LEU A 211 -8.22 1.46 -9.03
CA LEU A 211 -9.66 1.72 -8.91
C LEU A 211 -9.94 3.23 -8.82
N LEU A 212 -9.21 3.94 -7.95
CA LEU A 212 -9.35 5.38 -7.78
C LEU A 212 -8.96 6.16 -9.05
N GLN A 213 -7.90 5.74 -9.74
CA GLN A 213 -7.49 6.37 -11.00
C GLN A 213 -8.56 6.22 -12.08
N ARG A 214 -9.18 5.04 -12.20
CA ARG A 214 -10.31 4.83 -13.12
C ARG A 214 -11.48 5.77 -12.81
N TYR A 215 -11.84 5.91 -11.53
CA TYR A 215 -12.87 6.86 -11.12
C TYR A 215 -12.51 8.32 -11.45
N GLN A 216 -11.26 8.73 -11.20
CA GLN A 216 -10.78 10.07 -11.56
C GLN A 216 -10.87 10.32 -13.07
N ASN A 217 -10.49 9.33 -13.89
CA ASN A 217 -10.58 9.42 -15.35
C ASN A 217 -12.05 9.58 -15.80
N ILE A 218 -12.95 8.73 -15.30
CA ILE A 218 -14.38 8.79 -15.63
C ILE A 218 -14.98 10.14 -15.19
N LYS A 219 -14.63 10.62 -13.99
CA LYS A 219 -15.08 11.91 -13.50
C LYS A 219 -14.56 13.07 -14.35
N ALA A 220 -13.29 13.04 -14.76
CA ALA A 220 -12.71 14.05 -15.63
C ALA A 220 -13.36 14.03 -17.03
N GLU A 221 -13.62 12.84 -17.57
CA GLU A 221 -14.34 12.68 -18.84
C GLU A 221 -15.76 13.22 -18.75
N LEU A 222 -16.51 12.88 -17.69
CA LEU A 222 -17.86 13.40 -17.47
C LEU A 222 -17.86 14.93 -17.37
N GLN A 223 -16.91 15.50 -16.63
CA GLN A 223 -16.75 16.95 -16.53
C GLN A 223 -16.44 17.59 -17.89
N GLN A 224 -15.59 16.96 -18.70
CA GLN A 224 -15.30 17.43 -20.06
C GLN A 224 -16.55 17.36 -20.95
N GLN A 225 -17.32 16.28 -20.88
CA GLN A 225 -18.58 16.13 -21.62
C GLN A 225 -19.58 17.23 -21.22
N GLN A 226 -19.77 17.47 -19.92
CA GLN A 226 -20.65 18.52 -19.40
C GLN A 226 -20.20 19.94 -19.80
N ASN A 227 -18.89 20.19 -19.82
CA ASN A 227 -18.33 21.47 -20.29
C ASN A 227 -18.57 21.68 -21.79
N LEU A 228 -18.41 20.63 -22.60
CA LEU A 228 -18.71 20.68 -24.04
C LEU A 228 -20.20 20.92 -24.29
N GLU A 229 -21.09 20.28 -23.52
CA GLU A 229 -22.53 20.52 -23.58
C GLU A 229 -22.88 21.96 -23.22
N ARG A 230 -22.26 22.53 -22.18
CA ARG A 230 -22.43 23.95 -21.82
C ARG A 230 -22.02 24.88 -22.96
N ILE A 231 -20.83 24.69 -23.52
CA ILE A 231 -20.34 25.49 -24.65
C ILE A 231 -21.26 25.36 -25.87
N ARG A 232 -21.76 24.15 -26.16
CA ARG A 232 -22.74 23.93 -27.25
C ARG A 232 -24.06 24.64 -26.99
N HIS A 233 -24.55 24.62 -25.75
CA HIS A 233 -25.77 25.31 -25.34
C HIS A 233 -25.61 26.83 -25.44
N GLU A 234 -24.49 27.39 -24.98
CA GLU A 234 -24.17 28.82 -25.11
C GLU A 234 -24.07 29.26 -26.57
N LYS A 235 -23.39 28.47 -27.42
CA LYS A 235 -23.30 28.73 -28.87
C LYS A 235 -24.66 28.65 -29.57
N SER A 236 -25.55 27.76 -29.12
CA SER A 236 -26.91 27.63 -29.66
C SER A 236 -27.82 28.77 -29.19
N ALA A 237 -27.69 29.19 -27.94
CA ALA A 237 -28.39 30.34 -27.37
C ALA A 237 -27.93 31.68 -27.99
N GLN A 238 -26.69 31.78 -28.47
CA GLN A 238 -26.18 32.94 -29.22
C GLN A 238 -26.61 32.97 -30.71
N ARG A 239 -27.24 31.91 -31.23
CA ARG A 239 -27.78 31.85 -32.61
C ARG A 239 -29.29 32.14 -32.78
N PRO A 240 -29.88 33.23 -32.25
CA PRO A 240 -31.26 33.58 -32.59
C PRO A 240 -31.41 34.86 -33.44
N LEU A 241 -30.47 35.17 -34.37
CA LEU A 241 -30.63 36.34 -35.27
C LEU A 241 -30.11 36.19 -36.73
N LEU A 242 -29.61 35.03 -37.17
CA LEU A 242 -29.09 34.85 -38.54
C LEU A 242 -29.62 33.57 -39.21
N ARG A 243 -30.94 33.36 -39.22
CA ARG A 243 -31.55 32.30 -40.03
C ARG A 243 -32.80 32.70 -40.80
N SER A 244 -33.00 34.00 -41.04
CA SER A 244 -34.03 34.49 -41.97
C SER A 244 -33.51 34.92 -43.35
N ILE A 245 -32.21 34.87 -43.62
CA ILE A 245 -31.65 35.19 -44.95
C ILE A 245 -30.55 34.19 -45.30
N GLN A 246 -30.93 33.09 -45.96
CA GLN A 246 -30.14 32.37 -47.00
C GLN A 246 -30.75 30.98 -47.23
N ARG A 247 -31.78 30.93 -48.08
CA ARG A 247 -31.87 29.85 -49.06
C ARG A 247 -31.18 30.36 -50.31
N GLY A 248 -30.03 29.80 -50.65
CA GLY A 248 -29.38 30.12 -51.92
C GLY A 248 -27.89 29.77 -51.94
N SER A 249 -27.54 28.86 -52.87
CA SER A 249 -26.21 28.50 -53.35
C SER A 249 -25.20 27.89 -52.36
N GLY A 250 -24.66 26.73 -52.74
CA GLY A 250 -23.59 26.07 -52.03
C GLY A 250 -22.19 26.36 -52.58
N ARG A 251 -21.32 25.40 -52.26
CA ARG A 251 -19.93 25.14 -52.67
C ARG A 251 -18.85 25.59 -51.69
N TYR A 252 -18.15 24.56 -51.23
CA TYR A 252 -16.70 24.40 -51.03
C TYR A 252 -15.90 25.64 -50.62
N PHE A 253 -15.27 25.58 -49.45
CA PHE A 253 -13.82 25.77 -49.34
C PHE A 253 -13.30 25.11 -48.05
N SER A 254 -12.23 24.36 -48.20
CA SER A 254 -11.34 23.87 -47.15
C SER A 254 -10.30 24.96 -46.87
N SER A 255 -10.02 25.25 -45.59
CA SER A 255 -8.65 25.60 -45.19
C SER A 255 -8.42 25.33 -43.71
N THR A 256 -7.28 24.70 -43.48
CA THR A 256 -6.59 24.46 -42.21
C THR A 256 -6.06 25.77 -41.63
N ILE A 257 -6.36 26.06 -40.36
CA ILE A 257 -5.58 26.97 -39.53
C ILE A 257 -5.50 26.41 -38.11
N VAL A 258 -4.27 26.12 -37.69
CA VAL A 258 -3.84 25.83 -36.32
C VAL A 258 -3.71 27.16 -35.56
N PRO A 259 -4.10 27.24 -34.28
CA PRO A 259 -3.46 28.18 -33.38
C PRO A 259 -2.70 27.46 -32.27
N GLU A 260 -1.46 27.91 -32.12
CA GLU A 260 -0.52 27.61 -31.05
C GLU A 260 -1.07 28.04 -29.68
N THR A 261 -0.81 27.20 -28.68
CA THR A 261 -1.12 27.47 -27.28
C THR A 261 0.10 28.09 -26.59
N GLU A 262 0.01 29.36 -26.19
CA GLU A 262 0.82 29.90 -25.10
C GLU A 262 -0.10 30.35 -23.96
N ALA A 263 -0.09 29.59 -22.86
CA ALA A 263 -0.72 29.97 -21.60
C ALA A 263 0.39 30.13 -20.55
N LYS A 264 0.68 31.38 -20.16
CA LYS A 264 1.36 31.70 -18.89
C LYS A 264 0.28 31.93 -17.84
N GLY A 265 0.09 30.96 -16.96
CA GLY A 265 -0.75 31.06 -15.77
C GLY A 265 0.09 31.23 -14.48
N PRO A 266 -0.35 32.03 -13.50
CA PRO A 266 0.37 32.25 -12.24
C PRO A 266 0.22 31.07 -11.24
N PRO A 267 1.09 30.97 -10.22
CA PRO A 267 1.31 29.74 -9.45
C PRO A 267 0.34 29.60 -8.28
N PHE A 268 -0.73 28.83 -8.46
CA PHE A 268 -1.60 28.38 -7.35
C PHE A 268 -1.54 26.87 -7.08
N ALA A 269 -0.64 26.14 -7.74
CA ALA A 269 -0.54 24.68 -7.66
C ALA A 269 0.16 24.13 -6.39
N ARG A 270 0.30 24.91 -5.31
CA ARG A 270 1.01 24.45 -4.09
C ARG A 270 0.14 24.22 -2.85
N TYR A 271 -1.15 24.56 -2.86
CA TYR A 271 -1.99 24.45 -1.66
C TYR A 271 -3.28 23.64 -1.82
N PHE A 272 -3.56 23.03 -2.98
CA PHE A 272 -4.83 22.35 -3.21
C PHE A 272 -4.91 20.89 -2.71
N TRP A 273 -3.81 20.33 -2.20
CA TRP A 273 -3.78 18.93 -1.73
C TRP A 273 -4.15 18.73 -0.25
N TYR A 274 -4.41 19.79 0.52
CA TYR A 274 -4.63 19.65 1.98
C TYR A 274 -6.09 19.61 2.43
N THR A 275 -7.06 19.96 1.59
CA THR A 275 -8.43 20.20 2.07
C THR A 275 -9.49 19.23 1.57
N THR A 276 -9.19 18.36 0.61
CA THR A 276 -10.17 17.40 0.03
C THR A 276 -9.94 15.94 0.42
N GLY A 277 -9.02 15.67 1.36
CA GLY A 277 -8.72 14.32 1.86
C GLY A 277 -9.32 13.98 3.25
N ILE A 278 -10.09 14.88 3.88
CA ILE A 278 -10.47 14.72 5.30
C ILE A 278 -11.82 14.01 5.53
N MET A 279 -12.61 13.71 4.49
CA MET A 279 -14.00 13.24 4.71
C MET A 279 -14.32 11.78 4.42
N LEU A 280 -13.34 10.90 4.13
CA LEU A 280 -13.62 9.46 3.99
C LEU A 280 -12.44 8.58 4.45
N GLY A 281 -12.46 8.21 5.73
CA GLY A 281 -11.97 6.95 6.32
C GLY A 281 -10.72 6.27 5.75
N ILE A 282 -9.52 6.82 5.99
CA ILE A 282 -8.25 6.08 5.90
C ILE A 282 -7.42 6.35 7.18
N PRO A 283 -7.39 5.44 8.17
CA PRO A 283 -6.53 5.59 9.34
C PRO A 283 -5.24 4.76 9.15
N SER A 284 -4.09 5.44 9.13
CA SER A 284 -2.88 5.03 9.90
C SER A 284 -1.69 5.94 9.62
N VAL A 285 -1.44 6.36 8.37
CA VAL A 285 -0.21 7.12 8.03
C VAL A 285 -0.47 8.63 7.89
N ILE A 286 -1.66 9.03 7.42
CA ILE A 286 -2.02 10.45 7.23
C ILE A 286 -2.48 11.10 8.54
N GLY A 287 -3.09 10.32 9.44
CA GLY A 287 -3.51 10.79 10.77
C GLY A 287 -2.34 11.26 11.64
N GLY A 288 -1.15 10.64 11.52
CA GLY A 288 0.02 11.02 12.29
C GLY A 288 0.55 12.43 11.95
N VAL A 289 0.56 12.79 10.67
CA VAL A 289 1.00 14.13 10.22
C VAL A 289 -0.04 15.19 10.59
N PHE A 290 -1.32 14.86 10.51
CA PHE A 290 -2.41 15.75 10.92
C PHE A 290 -2.41 16.00 12.43
N ILE A 291 -2.19 14.96 13.24
CA ILE A 291 -2.06 15.09 14.70
C ILE A 291 -0.77 15.83 15.05
N TYR A 292 0.34 15.55 14.36
CA TYR A 292 1.60 16.29 14.55
C TYR A 292 1.41 17.79 14.29
N ASN A 293 0.79 18.17 13.17
CA ASN A 293 0.50 19.58 12.86
C ASN A 293 -0.51 20.21 13.84
N LEU A 294 -1.49 19.44 14.37
CA LEU A 294 -2.35 19.91 15.46
C LEU A 294 -1.60 20.13 16.78
N GLN A 295 -0.45 19.49 16.98
CA GLN A 295 0.38 19.62 18.17
C GLN A 295 1.45 20.70 18.06
N THR A 296 1.98 20.94 16.85
CA THR A 296 3.14 21.81 16.64
C THR A 296 2.83 23.17 16.04
N ASP A 297 1.65 23.36 15.43
CA ASP A 297 1.29 24.59 14.73
C ASP A 297 0.03 25.25 15.34
N ASP A 298 0.26 26.36 16.05
CA ASP A 298 -0.78 27.09 16.77
C ASP A 298 -1.80 27.72 15.80
N GLU A 299 -1.37 28.24 14.66
CA GLU A 299 -2.27 28.86 13.67
C GLU A 299 -3.19 27.80 13.04
N PHE A 300 -2.63 26.63 12.77
CA PHE A 300 -3.39 25.48 12.29
C PHE A 300 -4.41 25.01 13.34
N TYR A 301 -4.01 24.92 14.61
CA TYR A 301 -4.91 24.55 15.70
C TYR A 301 -6.07 25.53 15.83
N TYR A 302 -5.83 26.84 15.86
CA TYR A 302 -6.89 27.85 15.97
C TYR A 302 -7.85 27.83 14.78
N HIS A 303 -7.31 27.76 13.55
CA HIS A 303 -8.14 27.70 12.35
C HIS A 303 -9.02 26.44 12.33
N PHE A 304 -8.51 25.30 12.81
CA PHE A 304 -9.24 24.04 12.83
C PHE A 304 -10.24 23.95 14.00
N ASN A 305 -9.88 24.44 15.19
CA ASN A 305 -10.74 24.48 16.38
C ASN A 305 -11.96 25.38 16.18
N ASN A 306 -11.78 26.52 15.50
CA ASN A 306 -12.89 27.43 15.19
C ASN A 306 -13.93 26.80 14.23
N ARG A 307 -13.52 25.83 13.41
CA ARG A 307 -14.39 25.21 12.40
C ARG A 307 -14.99 23.89 12.85
N TYR A 308 -14.28 23.11 13.67
CA TYR A 308 -14.71 21.79 14.13
C TYR A 308 -14.30 21.52 15.59
N PRO A 309 -14.89 22.23 16.57
CA PRO A 309 -14.53 22.09 17.99
C PRO A 309 -14.85 20.69 18.54
N ASP A 310 -15.97 20.10 18.09
CA ASP A 310 -16.41 18.77 18.52
C ASP A 310 -15.44 17.67 18.07
N LEU A 311 -14.82 17.82 16.89
CA LEU A 311 -13.85 16.85 16.37
C LEU A 311 -12.56 16.88 17.20
N ILE A 312 -12.10 18.06 17.64
CA ILE A 312 -10.94 18.19 18.52
C ILE A 312 -11.23 17.56 19.88
N SER A 313 -12.43 17.77 20.44
CA SER A 313 -12.83 17.12 21.69
C SER A 313 -12.84 15.60 21.58
N LEU A 314 -13.26 15.08 20.42
CA LEU A 314 -13.27 13.65 20.12
C LEU A 314 -11.83 13.11 19.95
N ILE A 315 -10.98 13.81 19.19
CA ILE A 315 -9.58 13.43 19.00
C ILE A 315 -8.85 13.43 20.34
N ASN A 316 -9.06 14.43 21.18
CA ASN A 316 -8.44 14.53 22.51
C ASN A 316 -8.84 13.38 23.46
N ARG A 317 -9.99 12.72 23.21
CA ARG A 317 -10.42 11.53 23.95
C ARG A 317 -9.64 10.26 23.57
N TYR A 318 -9.13 10.19 22.34
CA TYR A 318 -8.46 9.01 21.79
C TYR A 318 -6.93 9.18 21.65
N VAL A 319 -6.47 10.39 21.42
CA VAL A 319 -5.05 10.78 21.39
C VAL A 319 -4.95 12.07 22.20
N PRO A 320 -4.37 12.04 23.42
CA PRO A 320 -4.26 13.23 24.24
C PRO A 320 -3.39 14.23 23.50
N LEU A 321 -4.00 15.31 23.02
CA LEU A 321 -3.32 16.21 22.10
C LEU A 321 -2.15 16.90 22.78
N ASN A 322 -2.10 16.99 24.12
CA ASN A 322 -0.88 17.28 24.86
C ASN A 322 -0.94 16.77 26.31
N GLU A 323 -0.47 15.55 26.56
CA GLU A 323 -0.29 15.02 27.93
C GLU A 323 0.94 15.65 28.61
N SER A 324 2.01 15.91 27.85
CA SER A 324 3.22 16.58 28.32
C SER A 324 3.02 18.06 28.67
N LEU A 325 2.22 18.83 27.90
CA LEU A 325 1.91 20.23 28.27
C LEU A 325 0.91 20.32 29.42
N LEU A 326 0.01 19.35 29.59
CA LEU A 326 -0.88 19.28 30.76
C LEU A 326 -0.13 18.84 32.03
N GLU A 327 0.90 18.01 31.91
CA GLU A 327 1.80 17.66 33.03
C GLU A 327 2.79 18.79 33.36
N LEU A 328 3.26 19.53 32.35
CA LEU A 328 4.07 20.75 32.54
C LEU A 328 3.23 21.90 33.13
N ALA A 329 1.99 22.07 32.69
CA ALA A 329 1.06 23.07 33.24
C ALA A 329 0.59 22.75 34.67
N LYS A 330 0.72 21.49 35.10
CA LYS A 330 0.42 21.04 36.48
C LYS A 330 1.63 21.07 37.41
N ARG A 331 2.84 21.34 36.90
CA ARG A 331 4.03 21.55 37.74
C ARG A 331 4.12 23.03 38.12
N GLU A 332 3.81 23.33 39.38
CA GLU A 332 4.00 24.67 39.97
C GLU A 332 5.47 24.95 40.33
N ASP A 333 6.39 24.02 40.05
CA ASP A 333 7.81 24.09 40.45
C ASP A 333 8.72 24.80 39.43
N ILE A 334 8.18 25.26 38.30
CA ILE A 334 8.94 26.02 37.30
C ILE A 334 8.39 27.45 37.34
N GLY A 335 9.23 28.38 37.80
CA GLY A 335 8.92 29.81 37.77
C GLY A 335 8.59 30.28 36.35
N PRO A 336 7.97 31.47 36.20
CA PRO A 336 7.52 31.96 34.91
C PRO A 336 8.65 31.92 33.88
N ILE A 337 8.38 31.29 32.74
CA ILE A 337 9.30 31.25 31.60
C ILE A 337 9.49 32.71 31.17
N GLY A 338 10.72 33.22 31.31
CA GLY A 338 11.12 34.53 30.84
C GLY A 338 10.77 34.69 29.37
N SER A 339 10.31 35.88 28.99
CA SER A 339 10.01 36.22 27.60
C SER A 339 11.18 35.86 26.68
N THR A 340 10.91 35.40 25.47
CA THR A 340 11.90 35.05 24.43
C THR A 340 12.96 36.14 24.16
N GLU A 341 12.69 37.37 24.60
CA GLU A 341 13.62 38.50 24.60
C GLU A 341 14.79 38.37 25.59
N GLU A 342 14.64 37.64 26.70
CA GLU A 342 15.71 37.40 27.67
C GLU A 342 16.72 36.37 27.15
N LEU A 343 16.24 35.28 26.51
CA LEU A 343 17.09 34.27 25.88
C LEU A 343 17.90 34.81 24.68
N MET A 344 17.36 35.80 23.96
CA MET A 344 18.07 36.45 22.86
C MET A 344 19.21 37.37 23.34
N ASN A 345 19.15 37.81 24.61
CA ASN A 345 20.12 38.70 25.23
C ASN A 345 21.14 37.97 26.13
N GLU A 346 21.05 36.65 26.28
CA GLU A 346 22.04 35.86 27.00
C GLU A 346 23.34 35.73 26.19
N THR A 347 24.47 35.96 26.84
CA THR A 347 25.81 35.86 26.23
C THR A 347 26.37 34.46 26.42
N THR A 348 26.57 33.74 25.33
CA THR A 348 27.22 32.42 25.27
C THR A 348 28.71 32.53 24.94
N GLN A 349 29.53 31.64 25.52
CA GLN A 349 30.95 31.56 25.21
C GLN A 349 31.17 30.67 23.98
N VAL A 350 31.90 31.21 23.02
CA VAL A 350 32.17 30.56 21.74
C VAL A 350 33.67 30.48 21.52
N VAL A 351 34.16 29.31 21.11
CA VAL A 351 35.56 29.09 20.76
C VAL A 351 35.67 28.97 19.24
N ALA A 352 36.30 29.96 18.62
CA ALA A 352 36.56 29.98 17.18
C ALA A 352 37.99 29.48 16.93
N LYS A 353 38.15 28.52 16.01
CA LYS A 353 39.46 28.03 15.56
C LYS A 353 39.80 28.64 14.20
N LEU A 354 40.97 29.29 14.11
CA LEU A 354 41.49 29.91 12.89
C LEU A 354 42.32 28.90 12.07
N GLN A 355 42.57 29.17 10.77
CA GLN A 355 43.37 28.28 9.91
C GLN A 355 44.81 28.10 10.41
N SER A 356 45.37 29.11 11.08
CA SER A 356 46.66 29.04 11.78
C SER A 356 46.70 28.07 12.98
N GLY A 357 45.55 27.51 13.37
CA GLY A 357 45.42 26.61 14.52
C GLY A 357 45.30 27.34 15.87
N GLN A 358 45.19 28.67 15.86
CA GLN A 358 44.94 29.48 17.04
C GLN A 358 43.46 29.44 17.43
N GLU A 359 43.18 29.23 18.72
CA GLU A 359 41.83 29.18 19.27
C GLU A 359 41.56 30.48 20.04
N VAL A 360 40.48 31.17 19.68
CA VAL A 360 40.07 32.45 20.29
C VAL A 360 38.73 32.26 20.99
N ARG A 361 38.64 32.70 22.25
CA ARG A 361 37.44 32.55 23.09
C ARG A 361 36.72 33.88 23.21
N ILE A 362 35.48 33.94 22.72
CA ILE A 362 34.73 35.18 22.56
C ILE A 362 33.36 35.02 23.19
N GLN A 363 32.88 36.05 23.88
CA GLN A 363 31.52 36.09 24.41
C GLN A 363 30.60 36.74 23.40
N VAL A 364 29.55 36.03 23.01
CA VAL A 364 28.63 36.49 21.96
C VAL A 364 27.18 36.26 22.39
N LEU A 365 26.32 37.23 22.10
CA LEU A 365 24.87 37.15 22.31
C LEU A 365 24.27 35.97 21.54
N GLY A 366 23.29 35.29 22.13
CA GLY A 366 22.63 34.11 21.54
C GLY A 366 21.97 34.38 20.18
N SER A 367 21.67 35.63 19.84
CA SER A 367 21.11 36.04 18.54
C SER A 367 22.16 36.40 17.48
N ALA A 368 23.45 36.29 17.77
CA ALA A 368 24.49 36.77 16.85
C ALA A 368 24.66 35.89 15.63
N SER A 369 24.83 36.53 14.47
CA SER A 369 25.01 35.84 13.21
C SER A 369 26.44 35.32 13.04
N GLN A 370 26.61 34.25 12.25
CA GLN A 370 27.92 33.64 11.99
C GLN A 370 28.96 34.66 11.50
N LYS A 371 28.55 35.64 10.69
CA LYS A 371 29.43 36.70 10.17
C LYS A 371 29.94 37.64 11.26
N GLU A 372 29.12 37.93 12.27
CA GLU A 372 29.52 38.78 13.40
C GLU A 372 30.55 38.06 14.27
N ILE A 373 30.35 36.75 14.51
CA ILE A 373 31.30 35.90 15.24
C ILE A 373 32.65 35.85 14.51
N GLU A 374 32.65 35.73 13.17
CA GLU A 374 33.87 35.77 12.36
C GLU A 374 34.59 37.12 12.46
N THR A 375 33.86 38.25 12.40
CA THR A 375 34.49 39.58 12.53
C THR A 375 35.05 39.86 13.92
N LEU A 376 34.42 39.36 14.99
CA LEU A 376 34.93 39.49 16.35
C LEU A 376 36.16 38.59 16.55
N ALA A 377 36.16 37.39 15.98
CA ALA A 377 37.30 36.48 16.01
C ALA A 377 38.52 37.03 15.26
N SER A 378 38.33 37.68 14.12
CA SER A 378 39.42 38.33 13.39
C SER A 378 39.98 39.57 14.11
N LYS A 379 39.19 40.24 14.97
CA LYS A 379 39.64 41.40 15.77
C LYS A 379 40.44 41.01 17.00
N GLU A 380 40.10 39.90 17.65
CA GLU A 380 40.83 39.39 18.82
C GLU A 380 42.03 38.50 18.45
N SER A 381 42.11 38.06 17.19
CA SER A 381 43.26 37.36 16.64
C SER A 381 44.51 38.24 16.58
N SER A 382 45.67 37.64 16.85
CA SER A 382 46.98 38.30 16.66
C SER A 382 47.34 38.50 15.18
N GLN A 383 46.63 37.84 14.24
CA GLN A 383 46.78 38.00 12.80
C GLN A 383 45.41 38.36 12.17
N PRO A 384 45.24 39.56 11.59
CA PRO A 384 43.92 40.09 11.24
C PRO A 384 43.30 39.52 9.95
N ASN A 385 44.03 38.71 9.17
CA ASN A 385 43.60 38.23 7.85
C ASN A 385 43.46 36.70 7.75
N ASP A 386 43.30 36.01 8.88
CA ASP A 386 43.16 34.55 8.91
C ASP A 386 41.67 34.15 9.03
N PRO A 387 41.11 33.33 8.11
CA PRO A 387 39.70 32.95 8.16
C PRO A 387 39.42 31.87 9.22
N VAL A 388 38.23 31.95 9.83
CA VAL A 388 37.76 30.98 10.84
C VAL A 388 37.33 29.68 10.17
N VAL A 389 37.84 28.55 10.67
CA VAL A 389 37.57 27.20 10.12
C VAL A 389 36.40 26.52 10.80
N SER A 390 36.28 26.69 12.12
CA SER A 390 35.22 26.06 12.90
C SER A 390 34.90 26.86 14.14
N ILE A 391 33.62 26.95 14.45
CA ILE A 391 33.07 27.62 15.63
C ILE A 391 32.48 26.52 16.52
N ILE A 392 32.96 26.40 17.76
CA ILE A 392 32.48 25.41 18.73
C ILE A 392 31.90 26.16 19.93
N PHE A 393 30.67 25.82 20.31
CA PHE A 393 30.04 26.32 21.52
C PHE A 393 30.52 25.46 22.68
N ASP A 394 31.22 26.06 23.63
CA ASP A 394 31.83 25.34 24.75
C ASP A 394 30.82 25.33 25.90
N GLU A 395 29.96 24.30 25.91
CA GLU A 395 29.14 23.95 27.07
C GLU A 395 29.99 23.10 28.02
N GLY A 396 30.21 23.59 29.24
CA GLY A 396 31.13 23.02 30.23
C GLY A 396 31.05 21.50 30.37
N GLU A 397 32.24 20.89 30.43
CA GLU A 397 32.55 19.46 30.29
C GLU A 397 31.63 18.45 31.02
N ASN A 398 31.24 17.39 30.29
CA ASN A 398 31.33 16.01 30.79
C ASN A 398 31.48 15.01 29.63
N LYS A 399 32.65 14.36 29.55
CA LYS A 399 33.02 13.35 28.54
C LYS A 399 32.80 11.95 29.11
N GLU A 400 32.29 11.00 28.31
CA GLU A 400 32.83 9.63 28.30
C GLU A 400 32.63 8.85 26.97
N LYS A 401 33.80 8.41 26.48
CA LYS A 401 34.26 7.65 25.29
C LYS A 401 33.31 6.62 24.62
N ARG A 402 33.27 6.64 23.29
CA ARG A 402 33.18 5.44 22.42
C ARG A 402 34.23 5.47 21.31
N MET A 403 34.87 4.32 21.11
CA MET A 403 36.03 4.06 20.25
C MET A 403 35.67 3.98 18.75
N MET A 404 36.61 4.36 17.89
CA MET A 404 36.60 4.20 16.42
C MET A 404 37.13 2.83 15.99
N VAL A 405 36.61 2.26 14.90
CA VAL A 405 37.36 1.70 13.73
C VAL A 405 36.41 1.64 12.49
N PRO A 406 36.86 1.40 11.23
CA PRO A 406 36.98 2.43 10.20
C PRO A 406 36.05 2.22 8.99
N THR A 407 35.92 3.27 8.19
CA THR A 407 35.33 3.22 6.85
C THR A 407 36.38 2.73 5.85
N THR A 408 36.10 1.60 5.19
CA THR A 408 36.77 1.19 3.95
C THR A 408 35.72 1.10 2.85
N GLN A 409 35.86 1.98 1.86
CA GLN A 409 35.23 1.84 0.55
C GLN A 409 35.98 0.74 -0.22
N GLU A 410 35.25 -0.20 -0.85
CA GLU A 410 35.63 -0.75 -2.16
C GLU A 410 34.50 -1.59 -2.79
N ALA A 411 33.92 -1.00 -3.83
CA ALA A 411 33.57 -1.57 -5.14
C ALA A 411 33.23 -3.07 -5.27
N TRP A 412 31.95 -3.38 -5.48
CA TRP A 412 31.46 -4.52 -6.30
C TRP A 412 30.25 -4.03 -7.16
N PRO A 413 30.01 -4.64 -8.34
CA PRO A 413 29.56 -3.95 -9.55
C PRO A 413 28.04 -3.71 -9.67
N PRO A 414 27.59 -2.80 -10.54
CA PRO A 414 26.16 -2.62 -10.80
C PRO A 414 25.55 -3.84 -11.50
N ALA A 415 24.44 -4.34 -10.95
CA ALA A 415 23.60 -5.35 -11.56
C ALA A 415 23.15 -4.93 -12.98
N PRO A 416 22.98 -5.89 -13.91
CA PRO A 416 22.83 -5.60 -15.34
C PRO A 416 21.56 -4.82 -15.66
N ARG A 417 21.75 -3.77 -16.48
CA ARG A 417 20.66 -3.07 -17.18
C ARG A 417 19.97 -4.06 -18.12
N ILE A 418 18.68 -4.29 -17.91
CA ILE A 418 17.82 -4.92 -18.91
C ILE A 418 17.57 -3.88 -20.00
N THR A 419 18.26 -4.04 -21.12
CA THR A 419 18.08 -3.23 -22.32
C THR A 419 16.76 -3.59 -23.00
N TRP A 420 15.90 -2.60 -23.17
CA TRP A 420 14.81 -2.66 -24.13
C TRP A 420 15.40 -2.47 -25.53
N GLY A 421 15.21 -3.46 -26.41
CA GLY A 421 15.48 -3.30 -27.84
C GLY A 421 15.89 -4.56 -28.58
N SER A 422 14.91 -5.34 -29.05
CA SER A 422 14.99 -5.92 -30.40
C SER A 422 13.60 -6.35 -30.84
N ALA A 423 13.02 -5.48 -31.68
CA ALA A 423 11.94 -5.82 -32.57
C ALA A 423 12.46 -6.84 -33.60
N ALA A 424 12.19 -8.13 -33.36
CA ALA A 424 12.20 -9.14 -34.40
C ALA A 424 10.75 -9.46 -34.74
N SER A 425 10.36 -9.11 -35.96
CA SER A 425 9.11 -9.45 -36.61
C SER A 425 8.85 -10.96 -36.50
N LEU A 426 7.99 -11.37 -35.56
CA LEU A 426 7.29 -12.64 -35.64
C LEU A 426 5.94 -12.38 -36.30
N GLN A 427 5.85 -12.74 -37.58
CA GLN A 427 4.59 -12.92 -38.30
C GLN A 427 3.73 -13.94 -37.54
N LYS A 428 2.80 -13.46 -36.73
CA LYS A 428 1.72 -14.31 -36.17
C LYS A 428 0.55 -14.25 -37.14
N THR A 429 0.38 -15.33 -37.88
CA THR A 429 -0.83 -15.64 -38.62
C THR A 429 -2.01 -15.60 -37.64
N LYS A 430 -2.92 -14.65 -37.82
CA LYS A 430 -4.17 -14.58 -37.06
C LYS A 430 -5.00 -15.80 -37.44
N LYS A 431 -5.16 -16.77 -36.53
CA LYS A 431 -6.11 -17.87 -36.70
C LYS A 431 -7.53 -17.28 -36.83
N PRO A 432 -8.38 -17.81 -37.73
CA PRO A 432 -9.71 -17.25 -37.99
C PRO A 432 -10.57 -17.30 -36.73
N ILE A 433 -11.32 -16.23 -36.48
CA ILE A 433 -12.15 -16.01 -35.30
C ILE A 433 -13.16 -17.16 -35.09
N ASP A 434 -13.55 -17.84 -36.17
CA ASP A 434 -14.47 -18.98 -36.15
C ASP A 434 -13.88 -20.21 -35.46
N SER A 435 -12.58 -20.49 -35.66
CA SER A 435 -11.88 -21.60 -34.98
C SER A 435 -11.84 -21.43 -33.45
N VAL A 436 -11.79 -20.20 -32.94
CA VAL A 436 -11.77 -19.92 -31.50
C VAL A 436 -13.14 -20.15 -30.86
N LYS A 437 -14.23 -19.89 -31.60
CA LYS A 437 -15.59 -20.15 -31.13
C LYS A 437 -15.87 -21.65 -31.10
N GLU A 438 -15.45 -22.39 -32.12
CA GLU A 438 -15.56 -23.85 -32.17
C GLU A 438 -14.81 -24.53 -31.01
N LEU A 439 -13.57 -24.10 -30.74
CA LEU A 439 -12.79 -24.61 -29.59
C LEU A 439 -13.48 -24.34 -28.24
N ARG A 440 -14.18 -23.21 -28.09
CA ARG A 440 -14.94 -22.91 -26.87
C ARG A 440 -16.17 -23.79 -26.72
N LEU A 441 -16.90 -24.03 -27.81
CA LEU A 441 -18.05 -24.95 -27.82
C LEU A 441 -17.62 -26.37 -27.47
N GLN A 442 -16.50 -26.86 -28.00
CA GLN A 442 -15.98 -28.19 -27.65
C GLN A 442 -15.57 -28.30 -26.17
N ILE A 443 -15.03 -27.22 -25.58
CA ILE A 443 -14.71 -27.19 -24.14
C ILE A 443 -15.99 -27.23 -23.29
N GLU A 444 -17.08 -26.61 -23.76
CA GLU A 444 -18.37 -26.60 -23.08
C GLU A 444 -19.08 -27.96 -23.20
N GLU A 445 -18.99 -28.62 -24.35
CA GLU A 445 -19.47 -29.99 -24.57
C GLU A 445 -18.71 -31.00 -23.68
N ILE A 446 -17.39 -30.85 -23.53
CA ILE A 446 -16.63 -31.71 -22.60
C ILE A 446 -17.09 -31.49 -21.14
N ARG A 447 -17.46 -30.26 -20.76
CA ARG A 447 -17.98 -30.00 -19.40
C ARG A 447 -19.35 -30.63 -19.18
N SER A 448 -20.24 -30.61 -20.18
CA SER A 448 -21.53 -31.29 -20.06
C SER A 448 -21.35 -32.81 -20.00
N GLN A 449 -20.40 -33.38 -20.76
CA GLN A 449 -20.04 -34.80 -20.67
C GLN A 449 -19.48 -35.17 -19.30
N GLN A 450 -18.62 -34.35 -18.71
CA GLN A 450 -18.12 -34.54 -17.34
C GLN A 450 -19.27 -34.56 -16.32
N ALA A 451 -20.19 -33.59 -16.41
CA ALA A 451 -21.35 -33.52 -15.52
C ALA A 451 -22.27 -34.75 -15.67
N ALA A 452 -22.51 -35.22 -16.90
CA ALA A 452 -23.32 -36.41 -17.13
C ALA A 452 -22.66 -37.70 -16.58
N ILE A 453 -21.33 -37.81 -16.70
CA ILE A 453 -20.59 -38.95 -16.12
C ILE A 453 -20.61 -38.88 -14.59
N GLU A 454 -20.47 -37.69 -14.00
CA GLU A 454 -20.61 -37.48 -12.55
C GLU A 454 -22.02 -37.84 -12.05
N GLU A 455 -23.08 -37.45 -12.77
CA GLU A 455 -24.46 -37.86 -12.47
C GLU A 455 -24.63 -39.38 -12.57
N SER A 456 -23.97 -40.03 -13.53
CA SER A 456 -24.01 -41.50 -13.68
C SER A 456 -23.36 -42.26 -12.52
N LYS A 457 -22.41 -41.65 -11.79
CA LYS A 457 -21.85 -42.23 -10.55
C LYS A 457 -22.92 -42.38 -9.47
N PHE A 458 -23.83 -41.40 -9.38
CA PHE A 458 -24.96 -41.46 -8.45
C PHE A 458 -26.05 -42.44 -8.91
N ALA A 459 -26.07 -42.82 -10.20
CA ALA A 459 -27.01 -43.79 -10.77
C ALA A 459 -26.54 -45.25 -10.66
N GLY A 460 -25.43 -45.52 -9.95
CA GLY A 460 -24.93 -46.88 -9.68
C GLY A 460 -23.94 -47.42 -10.72
N ARG A 461 -23.29 -46.55 -11.50
CA ARG A 461 -22.17 -46.91 -12.38
C ARG A 461 -20.88 -47.11 -11.57
N ASP A 462 -19.99 -47.99 -12.03
CA ASP A 462 -18.69 -48.24 -11.39
C ASP A 462 -17.85 -46.95 -11.32
N ILE A 463 -17.46 -46.58 -10.10
CA ILE A 463 -16.84 -45.29 -9.79
C ILE A 463 -15.46 -45.17 -10.44
N ASP A 464 -14.69 -46.26 -10.42
CA ASP A 464 -13.33 -46.31 -10.98
C ASP A 464 -13.34 -46.11 -12.50
N GLU A 465 -14.29 -46.74 -13.21
CA GLU A 465 -14.46 -46.56 -14.66
C GLU A 465 -14.89 -45.11 -15.00
N ALA A 466 -15.80 -44.54 -14.21
CA ALA A 466 -16.24 -43.15 -14.39
C ALA A 466 -15.11 -42.14 -14.12
N ASP A 467 -14.22 -42.41 -13.17
CA ASP A 467 -13.04 -41.57 -12.88
C ASP A 467 -12.00 -41.63 -14.02
N GLU A 468 -11.77 -42.80 -14.60
CA GLU A 468 -10.91 -42.96 -15.77
C GLU A 468 -11.45 -42.18 -16.98
N GLU A 469 -12.76 -42.25 -17.26
CA GLU A 469 -13.39 -41.48 -18.34
C GLU A 469 -13.28 -39.96 -18.12
N ILE A 470 -13.47 -39.49 -16.89
CA ILE A 470 -13.34 -38.06 -16.54
C ILE A 470 -11.88 -37.59 -16.74
N ALA A 471 -10.90 -38.41 -16.36
CA ALA A 471 -9.48 -38.08 -16.53
C ALA A 471 -9.09 -37.92 -18.01
N VAL A 472 -9.61 -38.78 -18.89
CA VAL A 472 -9.42 -38.66 -20.35
C VAL A 472 -10.05 -37.38 -20.89
N LEU A 473 -11.26 -37.04 -20.43
CA LEU A 473 -11.94 -35.78 -20.80
C LEU A 473 -11.18 -34.54 -20.31
N GLU A 474 -10.56 -34.59 -19.13
CA GLU A 474 -9.72 -33.51 -18.62
C GLU A 474 -8.48 -33.29 -19.47
N GLN A 475 -7.79 -34.35 -19.88
CA GLN A 475 -6.64 -34.25 -20.77
C GLN A 475 -7.02 -33.61 -22.12
N ARG A 476 -8.15 -34.02 -22.70
CA ARG A 476 -8.68 -33.43 -23.94
C ARG A 476 -9.02 -31.94 -23.77
N LYS A 477 -9.61 -31.56 -22.64
CA LYS A 477 -9.93 -30.17 -22.29
C LYS A 477 -8.67 -29.32 -22.10
N ILE A 478 -7.60 -29.86 -21.52
CA ILE A 478 -6.31 -29.18 -21.40
C ILE A 478 -5.71 -28.92 -22.79
N ALA A 479 -5.68 -29.94 -23.66
CA ALA A 479 -5.19 -29.80 -25.03
C ALA A 479 -5.97 -28.75 -25.84
N LEU A 480 -7.30 -28.67 -25.70
CA LEU A 480 -8.12 -27.64 -26.35
C LEU A 480 -7.88 -26.24 -25.78
N LYS A 481 -7.62 -26.12 -24.48
CA LYS A 481 -7.29 -24.84 -23.84
C LYS A 481 -5.92 -24.30 -24.29
N GLU A 482 -4.94 -25.16 -24.52
CA GLU A 482 -3.63 -24.77 -25.07
C GLU A 482 -3.73 -24.20 -26.50
N GLN A 483 -4.72 -24.65 -27.26
CA GLN A 483 -4.97 -24.14 -28.62
C GLN A 483 -5.65 -22.77 -28.65
N LEU A 484 -6.29 -22.35 -27.55
CA LEU A 484 -6.89 -21.02 -27.44
C LEU A 484 -5.80 -19.95 -27.29
N PRO A 485 -5.94 -18.80 -27.96
CA PRO A 485 -5.02 -17.69 -27.76
C PRO A 485 -5.04 -17.28 -26.27
N PRO A 486 -3.89 -17.05 -25.63
CA PRO A 486 -3.83 -16.59 -24.24
C PRO A 486 -4.68 -15.32 -24.14
N LYS A 487 -5.55 -15.26 -23.12
CA LYS A 487 -6.41 -14.11 -22.88
C LYS A 487 -5.51 -12.87 -22.74
N ARG A 488 -5.38 -12.10 -23.83
CA ARG A 488 -4.96 -10.71 -23.75
C ARG A 488 -6.10 -10.03 -23.02
N PHE A 489 -5.96 -9.85 -21.72
CA PHE A 489 -6.74 -8.86 -20.99
C PHE A 489 -6.42 -7.53 -21.67
N LEU A 490 -7.25 -7.18 -22.64
CA LEU A 490 -7.40 -5.82 -23.11
C LEU A 490 -7.87 -5.05 -21.89
N TRP A 491 -6.91 -4.39 -21.25
CA TRP A 491 -7.18 -3.21 -20.45
C TRP A 491 -7.87 -2.22 -21.40
N ILE A 492 -9.19 -2.32 -21.48
CA ILE A 492 -10.03 -1.17 -21.76
C ILE A 492 -10.38 -0.65 -20.36
N PHE A 493 -9.43 0.13 -19.84
CA PHE A 493 -9.51 1.04 -18.72
C PHE A 493 -8.41 2.08 -18.93
#